data_AF-A0A970GLL6-F1
#
_entry.id   AF-A0A970GLL6-F1
#
_cell.length_a   1.000
_cell.length_b   1.000
_cell.length_c   1.000
_cell.angle_alpha   90.00
_cell.angle_beta   90.00
_cell.angle_gamma   90.00
#
_symmetry.space_group_name_H-M   'P 1'
#
loop_
_entity.id
_entity.type
_entity.pdbx_description
1 polymer ?
#
loop_
_entity_poly.entity_id
_entity_poly.type
_entity_poly.pdbx_seq_one_letter_code
_entity_poly.pdbx_strand_id
1 'polypeptide(L)'
;MVYILTILTCLLGCGILVGIKILFAFELTSFSLFFIVPVGAMFSSAAICSGYPFGIKKNNIKPSKGQVITVLILAALMFFVLQYGYYMVTYLDEDYHINYRFQGDHISEFVFIDSGKEINFLRFLVHSINTQTITFSYRSLSESVEANKVVNWVFFVLDFIGFLAGGYIIYYYLVSSAIYCDNCNKYMKKKKMIRLTGNIQEKLNILKESIENKDISRIKELIQSNVTEKKPEEMYVDTILNYCEDCNDGYLIFEFFVETRKGKFVQDGKRTIKVRIDNEIVKNLVQ
;
A
#
# COMPACT_ATOMS: atom_id res chain seq x y z
N MET A 1 9.22 10.75 14.94
CA MET A 1 7.98 10.92 14.14
C MET A 1 7.50 9.62 13.49
N VAL A 2 8.35 8.82 12.82
CA VAL A 2 7.93 7.53 12.20
C VAL A 2 7.18 6.62 13.18
N TYR A 3 7.76 6.34 14.35
CA TYR A 3 7.15 5.46 15.34
C TYR A 3 5.83 6.00 15.92
N ILE A 4 5.72 7.31 16.13
CA ILE A 4 4.49 7.94 16.61
C ILE A 4 3.35 7.74 15.60
N LEU A 5 3.61 8.01 14.32
CA LEU A 5 2.64 7.78 13.25
C LEU A 5 2.27 6.30 13.12
N THR A 6 3.25 5.41 13.29
CA THR A 6 3.04 3.96 13.26
C THR A 6 2.10 3.52 14.36
N ILE A 7 2.38 3.89 15.62
CA ILE A 7 1.55 3.53 16.77
C ILE A 7 0.14 4.10 16.58
N LEU A 8 0.02 5.35 16.15
CA LEU A 8 -1.27 6.00 15.93
C LEU A 8 -2.11 5.26 14.87
N THR A 9 -1.55 4.93 13.71
CA THR A 9 -2.31 4.20 12.67
C THR A 9 -2.62 2.77 13.07
N CYS A 10 -1.74 2.11 13.82
CA CYS A 10 -1.99 0.76 14.33
C CYS A 10 -3.16 0.75 15.32
N LEU A 11 -3.14 1.65 16.32
CA LEU A 11 -4.22 1.76 17.31
C LEU A 11 -5.55 2.16 16.67
N LEU A 12 -5.53 3.20 15.83
CA LEU A 12 -6.72 3.67 15.14
C LEU A 12 -7.29 2.59 14.22
N GLY A 13 -6.42 1.94 13.41
CA GLY A 13 -6.83 0.90 12.47
C GLY A 13 -7.43 -0.32 13.16
N CYS A 14 -6.79 -0.82 14.22
CA CYS A 14 -7.35 -1.92 15.01
C CYS A 14 -8.66 -1.51 15.69
N GLY A 15 -8.73 -0.32 16.29
CA GLY A 15 -9.95 0.18 16.92
C GLY A 15 -11.11 0.28 15.93
N ILE A 16 -10.87 0.76 14.71
CA ILE A 16 -11.89 0.82 13.64
C ILE A 16 -12.35 -0.59 13.24
N LEU A 17 -11.43 -1.54 13.01
CA LEU A 17 -11.80 -2.89 12.60
C LEU A 17 -12.56 -3.67 13.69
N VAL A 18 -12.15 -3.52 14.95
CA VAL A 18 -12.89 -4.06 16.10
C VAL A 18 -14.24 -3.38 16.24
N GLY A 19 -14.32 -2.06 16.04
CA GLY A 19 -15.58 -1.30 16.03
C GLY A 19 -16.54 -1.77 14.93
N ILE A 20 -16.04 -2.06 13.73
CA ILE A 20 -16.84 -2.65 12.64
C ILE A 20 -17.40 -4.01 13.07
N LYS A 21 -16.59 -4.85 13.73
CA LYS A 21 -17.05 -6.15 14.25
C LYS A 21 -18.16 -5.98 15.29
N ILE A 22 -18.01 -5.05 16.24
CA ILE A 22 -19.02 -4.72 17.25
C ILE A 22 -20.35 -4.31 16.60
N LEU A 23 -20.29 -3.40 15.62
CA LEU A 23 -21.49 -2.78 15.05
C LEU A 23 -22.23 -3.71 14.07
N PHE A 24 -21.49 -4.46 13.26
CA PHE A 24 -22.06 -5.22 12.13
C PHE A 24 -21.96 -6.74 12.31
N ALA A 25 -21.35 -7.24 13.39
CA ALA A 25 -20.96 -8.65 13.55
C ALA A 25 -20.10 -9.20 12.39
N PHE A 26 -19.57 -8.30 11.56
CA PHE A 26 -18.85 -8.62 10.33
C PHE A 26 -17.34 -8.54 10.54
N GLU A 27 -16.63 -9.58 10.09
CA GLU A 27 -15.17 -9.63 10.16
C GLU A 27 -14.58 -9.24 8.81
N LEU A 28 -14.20 -7.96 8.68
CA LEU A 28 -13.64 -7.44 7.43
C LEU A 28 -12.38 -8.19 6.99
N THR A 29 -11.57 -8.69 7.94
CA THR A 29 -10.35 -9.43 7.62
C THR A 29 -10.60 -10.74 6.89
N SER A 30 -11.70 -11.43 7.19
CA SER A 30 -12.05 -12.70 6.55
C SER A 30 -12.67 -12.53 5.15
N PHE A 31 -12.82 -11.30 4.65
CA PHE A 31 -13.35 -11.06 3.32
C PHE A 31 -12.38 -11.55 2.24
N SER A 32 -12.79 -12.58 1.50
CA SER A 32 -12.00 -13.19 0.42
C SER A 32 -12.69 -13.08 -0.94
N LEU A 33 -11.95 -12.69 -1.98
CA LEU A 33 -12.40 -12.77 -3.36
C LEU A 33 -12.04 -14.14 -3.95
N PHE A 34 -13.04 -14.78 -4.58
CA PHE A 34 -12.90 -16.09 -5.22
C PHE A 34 -12.31 -17.18 -4.31
N PHE A 35 -12.52 -17.09 -2.99
CA PHE A 35 -12.01 -18.03 -1.97
C PHE A 35 -10.49 -18.16 -1.88
N ILE A 36 -9.73 -17.36 -2.64
CA ILE A 36 -8.28 -17.51 -2.77
C ILE A 36 -7.58 -16.23 -2.34
N VAL A 37 -8.16 -15.07 -2.63
CA VAL A 37 -7.49 -13.78 -2.40
C VAL A 37 -8.07 -13.14 -1.13
N PRO A 38 -7.33 -13.11 0.00
CA PRO A 38 -7.78 -12.54 1.28
C PRO A 38 -7.74 -11.01 1.25
N VAL A 39 -8.59 -10.42 0.40
CA VAL A 39 -8.61 -8.99 0.11
C VAL A 39 -8.89 -8.15 1.36
N GLY A 40 -9.77 -8.65 2.23
CA GLY A 40 -10.06 -8.07 3.53
C GLY A 40 -8.82 -7.92 4.39
N ALA A 41 -8.10 -9.01 4.63
CA ALA A 41 -6.86 -9.01 5.40
C ALA A 41 -5.79 -8.09 4.79
N MET A 42 -5.64 -8.10 3.46
CA MET A 42 -4.70 -7.23 2.75
C MET A 42 -5.01 -5.74 2.97
N PHE A 43 -6.26 -5.33 2.78
CA PHE A 43 -6.66 -3.92 2.98
C PHE A 43 -6.57 -3.50 4.45
N SER A 44 -7.02 -4.35 5.37
CA SER A 44 -6.93 -4.12 6.81
C SER A 44 -5.49 -3.88 7.26
N SER A 45 -4.56 -4.74 6.84
CA SER A 45 -3.14 -4.57 7.16
C SER A 45 -2.52 -3.34 6.51
N ALA A 46 -2.84 -3.09 5.23
CA ALA A 46 -2.36 -1.90 4.54
C ALA A 46 -2.76 -0.61 5.29
N ALA A 47 -3.99 -0.54 5.78
CA ALA A 47 -4.47 0.58 6.57
C ALA A 47 -3.74 0.70 7.93
N ILE A 48 -3.70 -0.39 8.70
CA ILE A 48 -3.06 -0.47 10.04
C ILE A 48 -1.57 -0.09 9.97
N CYS A 49 -0.86 -0.65 8.99
CA CYS A 49 0.59 -0.49 8.87
C CYS A 49 1.01 0.76 8.10
N SER A 50 0.08 1.55 7.54
CA SER A 50 0.38 2.71 6.67
C SER A 50 1.22 3.81 7.33
N GLY A 51 1.12 3.98 8.65
CA GLY A 51 1.83 5.03 9.39
C GLY A 51 3.35 4.90 9.34
N TYR A 52 3.88 3.67 9.26
CA TYR A 52 5.33 3.43 9.17
C TYR A 52 5.93 3.90 7.83
N PRO A 53 5.49 3.41 6.66
CA PRO A 53 5.97 3.91 5.38
C PRO A 53 5.65 5.40 5.15
N PHE A 54 4.49 5.88 5.61
CA PHE A 54 4.19 7.31 5.56
C PHE A 54 5.17 8.13 6.40
N GLY A 55 5.53 7.67 7.59
CA GLY A 55 6.53 8.29 8.45
C GLY A 55 7.92 8.32 7.82
N ILE A 56 8.35 7.22 7.18
CA ILE A 56 9.61 7.15 6.44
C ILE A 56 9.64 8.20 5.33
N LYS A 57 8.57 8.27 4.53
CA LYS A 57 8.43 9.24 3.44
C LYS A 57 8.45 10.68 3.96
N LYS A 58 7.67 10.97 5.01
CA LYS A 58 7.59 12.30 5.63
C LYS A 58 8.94 12.77 6.20
N ASN A 59 9.73 11.85 6.73
CA ASN A 59 11.06 12.13 7.29
C ASN A 59 12.18 12.13 6.25
N ASN A 60 11.87 11.92 4.97
CA ASN A 60 12.84 11.77 3.89
C ASN A 60 13.91 10.68 4.12
N ILE A 61 13.54 9.57 4.77
CA ILE A 61 14.47 8.45 5.07
C ILE A 61 14.56 7.47 3.88
N LYS A 62 15.79 7.17 3.44
CA LYS A 62 16.05 6.19 2.37
C LYS A 62 15.46 4.79 2.71
N PRO A 63 14.79 4.13 1.75
CA PRO A 63 14.35 2.76 1.85
C PRO A 63 15.52 1.84 2.14
N SER A 64 15.30 0.90 3.06
CA SER A 64 16.25 -0.18 3.30
C SER A 64 15.51 -1.50 3.41
N LYS A 65 16.19 -2.60 3.10
CA LYS A 65 15.63 -3.95 3.26
C LYS A 65 15.19 -4.22 4.71
N GLY A 66 15.89 -3.64 5.68
CA GLY A 66 15.54 -3.74 7.10
C GLY A 66 14.16 -3.16 7.42
N GLN A 67 13.77 -2.06 6.76
CA GLN A 67 12.45 -1.45 6.96
C GLN A 67 11.31 -2.33 6.44
N VAL A 68 11.53 -3.09 5.35
CA VAL A 68 10.54 -4.08 4.87
C VAL A 68 10.32 -5.15 5.93
N ILE A 69 11.39 -5.67 6.51
CA ILE A 69 11.32 -6.66 7.59
C ILE A 69 10.59 -6.06 8.80
N THR A 70 10.87 -4.80 9.18
CA THR A 70 10.15 -4.11 10.25
C THR A 70 8.65 -4.06 9.99
N VAL A 71 8.22 -3.72 8.78
CA VAL A 71 6.78 -3.69 8.42
C VAL A 71 6.15 -5.08 8.47
N LEU A 72 6.86 -6.11 8.02
CA LEU A 72 6.35 -7.48 8.07
C LEU A 72 6.20 -7.98 9.51
N ILE A 73 7.17 -7.70 10.38
CA ILE A 73 7.07 -8.00 11.82
C ILE A 73 5.90 -7.25 12.45
N LEU A 74 5.77 -5.95 12.13
CA LEU A 74 4.66 -5.15 12.61
C LEU A 74 3.31 -5.73 12.15
N ALA A 75 3.16 -6.07 10.87
CA ALA A 75 1.95 -6.68 10.33
C ALA A 75 1.63 -8.01 11.04
N ALA A 76 2.64 -8.86 11.27
CA ALA A 76 2.46 -10.10 12.01
C ALA A 76 1.93 -9.87 13.43
N LEU A 77 2.56 -8.94 14.17
CA LEU A 77 2.13 -8.57 15.52
C LEU A 77 0.71 -8.00 15.51
N MET A 78 0.41 -7.09 14.58
CA MET A 78 -0.89 -6.44 14.51
C MET A 78 -2.02 -7.39 14.10
N PHE A 79 -1.72 -8.44 13.34
CA PHE A 79 -2.69 -9.51 13.08
C PHE A 79 -3.15 -10.16 14.39
N PHE A 80 -2.22 -10.54 15.27
CA PHE A 80 -2.58 -11.12 16.57
C PHE A 80 -3.22 -10.11 17.52
N VAL A 81 -2.79 -8.84 17.50
CA VAL A 81 -3.45 -7.77 18.28
C VAL A 81 -4.89 -7.59 17.84
N LEU A 82 -5.19 -7.69 16.54
CA LEU A 82 -6.55 -7.62 16.03
C LEU A 82 -7.39 -8.82 16.48
N GLN A 83 -6.84 -10.03 16.40
CA GLN A 83 -7.49 -11.24 16.91
C GLN A 83 -7.75 -11.15 18.43
N TYR A 84 -6.80 -10.59 19.18
CA TYR A 84 -6.99 -10.30 20.60
C TYR A 84 -8.07 -9.25 20.83
N GLY A 85 -8.16 -8.24 19.97
CA GLY A 85 -9.25 -7.27 19.97
C GLY A 85 -10.61 -7.92 19.81
N TYR A 86 -10.74 -8.92 18.91
CA TYR A 86 -11.98 -9.70 18.77
C TYR A 86 -12.31 -10.52 20.02
N TYR A 87 -11.31 -11.16 20.62
CA TYR A 87 -11.48 -11.85 21.90
C TYR A 87 -12.05 -10.91 22.98
N MET A 88 -11.45 -9.72 23.15
CA MET A 88 -11.85 -8.74 24.18
C MET A 88 -13.28 -8.19 24.03
N VAL A 89 -13.88 -8.32 22.85
CA VAL A 89 -15.23 -7.82 22.57
C VAL A 89 -16.23 -8.95 22.38
N THR A 90 -15.85 -10.20 22.66
CA THR A 90 -16.72 -11.36 22.54
C THR A 90 -17.36 -11.69 23.88
N TYR A 91 -18.69 -11.69 23.91
CA TYR A 91 -19.52 -11.95 25.09
C TYR A 91 -20.54 -13.05 24.78
N LEU A 92 -21.02 -13.71 25.84
CA LEU A 92 -22.10 -14.70 25.78
C LEU A 92 -23.31 -14.17 26.54
N ASP A 93 -24.47 -14.19 25.91
CA ASP A 93 -25.73 -13.85 26.58
C ASP A 93 -26.27 -15.03 27.44
N GLU A 94 -27.42 -14.83 28.10
CA GLU A 94 -28.05 -15.82 28.97
C GLU A 94 -28.40 -17.14 28.25
N ASP A 95 -28.60 -17.07 26.93
CA ASP A 95 -28.89 -18.21 26.06
C ASP A 95 -27.61 -18.83 25.45
N TYR A 96 -26.42 -18.40 25.90
CA TYR A 96 -25.11 -18.81 25.40
C TYR A 96 -24.87 -18.51 23.91
N HIS A 97 -25.51 -17.46 23.38
CA HIS A 97 -25.22 -16.96 22.05
C HIS A 97 -24.08 -15.94 22.07
N ILE A 98 -23.15 -16.10 21.12
CA ILE A 98 -22.04 -15.17 20.95
C ILE A 98 -22.58 -13.84 20.44
N ASN A 99 -22.28 -12.78 21.18
CA ASN A 99 -22.55 -11.41 20.77
C ASN A 99 -21.31 -10.52 20.94
N TYR A 100 -21.32 -9.40 20.23
CA TYR A 100 -20.25 -8.39 20.27
C TYR A 100 -20.74 -7.06 20.82
N ARG A 101 -21.87 -7.06 21.54
CA ARG A 101 -22.54 -5.87 22.06
C ARG A 101 -22.34 -5.67 23.55
N PHE A 102 -21.40 -6.41 24.14
CA PHE A 102 -21.12 -6.38 25.59
C PHE A 102 -22.36 -6.75 26.42
N GLN A 103 -23.18 -7.69 25.91
CA GLN A 103 -24.36 -8.21 26.62
C GLN A 103 -24.03 -9.57 27.23
N GLY A 104 -24.36 -9.74 28.51
CA GLY A 104 -24.00 -10.92 29.29
C GLY A 104 -22.55 -10.91 29.76
N ASP A 105 -21.95 -12.08 29.91
CA ASP A 105 -20.63 -12.24 30.51
C ASP A 105 -19.54 -12.38 29.44
N HIS A 106 -18.34 -11.92 29.76
CA HIS A 106 -17.22 -12.00 28.83
C HIS A 106 -16.81 -13.47 28.63
N ILE A 107 -16.41 -13.83 27.40
CA ILE A 107 -16.13 -15.23 27.05
C ILE A 107 -15.07 -15.90 27.93
N SER A 108 -14.19 -15.11 28.57
CA SER A 108 -13.15 -15.62 29.46
C SER A 108 -13.64 -16.25 30.76
N GLU A 109 -14.87 -15.93 31.18
CA GLU A 109 -15.47 -16.46 32.42
C GLU A 109 -16.00 -17.88 32.25
N PHE A 110 -16.04 -18.38 31.01
CA PHE A 110 -16.56 -19.68 30.67
C PHE A 110 -15.45 -20.72 30.52
N VAL A 111 -15.87 -21.99 30.55
CA VAL A 111 -15.00 -23.16 30.33
C VAL A 111 -15.53 -24.00 29.18
N PHE A 112 -14.64 -24.61 28.40
CA PHE A 112 -15.04 -25.59 27.39
C PHE A 112 -15.54 -26.87 28.05
N ILE A 113 -16.77 -27.29 27.75
CA ILE A 113 -17.43 -28.48 28.32
C ILE A 113 -16.55 -29.73 28.17
N ASP A 114 -15.94 -29.93 27.00
CA ASP A 114 -15.14 -31.12 26.69
C ASP A 114 -13.83 -31.22 27.49
N SER A 115 -13.33 -30.09 28.02
CA SER A 115 -11.98 -30.04 28.60
C SER A 115 -11.89 -29.41 29.99
N GLY A 116 -13.00 -28.86 30.52
CA GLY A 116 -13.06 -28.21 31.83
C GLY A 116 -12.12 -27.01 31.98
N LYS A 117 -11.73 -26.40 30.86
CA LYS A 117 -10.61 -25.48 30.75
C LYS A 117 -11.12 -24.09 30.38
N GLU A 118 -10.70 -23.07 31.13
CA GLU A 118 -11.06 -21.66 30.90
C GLU A 118 -10.75 -21.19 29.47
N ILE A 119 -11.60 -20.34 28.92
CA ILE A 119 -11.42 -19.80 27.57
C ILE A 119 -10.47 -18.60 27.62
N ASN A 120 -9.16 -18.85 27.52
CA ASN A 120 -8.18 -17.80 27.29
C ASN A 120 -8.04 -17.46 25.79
N PHE A 121 -7.34 -16.37 25.47
CA PHE A 121 -7.14 -15.91 24.09
C PHE A 121 -6.69 -17.00 23.11
N LEU A 122 -5.72 -17.84 23.47
CA LEU A 122 -5.20 -18.87 22.57
C LEU A 122 -6.25 -19.96 22.29
N ARG A 123 -7.00 -20.37 23.32
CA ARG A 123 -8.07 -21.35 23.14
C ARG A 123 -9.25 -20.77 22.39
N PHE A 124 -9.60 -19.51 22.67
CA PHE A 124 -10.57 -18.76 21.89
C PHE A 124 -10.19 -18.71 20.41
N LEU A 125 -8.94 -18.34 20.09
CA LEU A 125 -8.46 -18.28 18.71
C LEU A 125 -8.57 -19.63 18.01
N VAL A 126 -8.10 -20.71 18.65
CA VAL A 126 -8.20 -22.07 18.09
C VAL A 126 -9.66 -22.48 17.92
N HIS A 127 -10.53 -22.17 18.87
CA HIS A 127 -11.95 -22.47 18.78
C HIS A 127 -12.62 -21.69 17.64
N SER A 128 -12.42 -20.37 17.58
CA SER A 128 -12.94 -19.49 16.54
C SER A 128 -12.53 -19.94 15.14
N ILE A 129 -11.29 -20.36 14.94
CA ILE A 129 -10.84 -20.97 13.68
C ILE A 129 -11.61 -22.28 13.42
N ASN A 130 -11.67 -23.18 14.39
CA ASN A 130 -12.31 -24.48 14.20
C ASN A 130 -13.83 -24.41 13.96
N THR A 131 -14.51 -23.35 14.40
CA THR A 131 -15.96 -23.18 14.28
C THR A 131 -16.37 -22.15 13.22
N GLN A 132 -15.42 -21.65 12.42
CA GLN A 132 -15.70 -20.67 11.37
C GLN A 132 -16.63 -21.26 10.30
N THR A 133 -17.76 -20.59 10.05
CA THR A 133 -18.69 -20.94 8.96
C THR A 133 -18.32 -20.18 7.69
N ILE A 134 -18.26 -20.87 6.56
CA ILE A 134 -17.96 -20.24 5.26
C ILE A 134 -19.27 -19.95 4.55
N THR A 135 -19.53 -18.67 4.30
CA THR A 135 -20.71 -18.23 3.55
C THR A 135 -20.32 -17.94 2.10
N PHE A 136 -20.98 -18.64 1.18
CA PHE A 136 -20.84 -18.45 -0.26
C PHE A 136 -21.90 -17.44 -0.71
N SER A 137 -21.54 -16.47 -1.54
CA SER A 137 -22.53 -15.62 -2.22
C SER A 137 -22.22 -15.53 -3.71
N TYR A 138 -23.13 -16.02 -4.55
CA TYR A 138 -23.04 -15.93 -6.01
C TYR A 138 -24.41 -15.63 -6.60
N ARG A 139 -24.53 -14.52 -7.36
CA ARG A 139 -25.76 -14.10 -8.07
C ARG A 139 -27.04 -14.34 -7.24
N SER A 140 -27.09 -13.76 -6.03
CA SER A 140 -28.19 -13.82 -5.06
C SER A 140 -28.50 -15.16 -4.36
N LEU A 141 -27.73 -16.24 -4.60
CA LEU A 141 -27.79 -17.43 -3.74
C LEU A 141 -26.73 -17.32 -2.63
N SER A 142 -27.16 -17.46 -1.37
CA SER A 142 -26.25 -17.59 -0.23
C SER A 142 -26.42 -18.96 0.43
N GLU A 143 -25.39 -19.80 0.36
CA GLU A 143 -25.31 -21.04 1.12
C GLU A 143 -24.18 -20.93 2.14
N SER A 144 -24.48 -21.33 3.38
CA SER A 144 -23.48 -21.46 4.45
C SER A 144 -23.13 -22.93 4.61
N VAL A 145 -21.85 -23.26 4.47
CA VAL A 145 -21.35 -24.62 4.70
C VAL A 145 -20.46 -24.60 5.93
N GLU A 146 -20.73 -25.50 6.87
CA GLU A 146 -19.79 -25.79 7.95
C GLU A 146 -18.56 -26.45 7.35
N ALA A 147 -17.46 -25.70 7.33
CA ALA A 147 -16.22 -26.18 6.77
C ALA A 147 -15.49 -27.09 7.75
N ASN A 148 -14.76 -28.07 7.21
CA ASN A 148 -13.90 -28.94 8.01
C ASN A 148 -12.82 -28.09 8.70
N LYS A 149 -12.46 -28.42 9.94
CA LYS A 149 -11.38 -27.79 10.72
C LYS A 149 -10.11 -27.54 9.90
N VAL A 150 -9.68 -28.50 9.07
CA VAL A 150 -8.49 -28.35 8.23
C VAL A 150 -8.64 -27.19 7.24
N VAL A 151 -9.81 -27.05 6.62
CA VAL A 151 -10.11 -25.98 5.67
C VAL A 151 -10.08 -24.63 6.37
N ASN A 152 -10.65 -24.53 7.57
CA ASN A 152 -10.63 -23.27 8.33
C ASN A 152 -9.21 -22.84 8.70
N TRP A 153 -8.34 -23.78 9.08
CA TRP A 153 -6.93 -23.48 9.31
C TRP A 153 -6.21 -22.99 8.04
N VAL A 154 -6.54 -23.55 6.87
CA VAL A 154 -6.00 -23.04 5.60
C VAL A 154 -6.45 -21.60 5.36
N PHE A 155 -7.74 -21.28 5.55
CA PHE A 155 -8.23 -19.91 5.42
C PHE A 155 -7.59 -18.95 6.42
N PHE A 156 -7.42 -19.36 7.67
CA PHE A 156 -6.73 -18.54 8.67
C PHE A 156 -5.27 -18.24 8.28
N VAL A 157 -4.54 -19.24 7.77
CA VAL A 157 -3.18 -19.04 7.26
C VAL A 157 -3.16 -18.14 6.02
N LEU A 158 -4.14 -18.30 5.13
CA LEU A 158 -4.29 -17.41 3.96
C LEU A 158 -4.56 -15.98 4.40
N ASP A 159 -5.45 -15.74 5.37
CA ASP A 159 -5.72 -14.42 5.92
C ASP A 159 -4.47 -13.82 6.56
N PHE A 160 -3.69 -14.62 7.30
CA PHE A 160 -2.41 -14.17 7.85
C PHE A 160 -1.41 -13.76 6.76
N ILE A 161 -1.25 -14.58 5.72
CA ILE A 161 -0.39 -14.26 4.57
C ILE A 161 -0.90 -13.00 3.84
N GLY A 162 -2.22 -12.89 3.67
CA GLY A 162 -2.88 -11.72 3.11
C GLY A 162 -2.57 -10.46 3.92
N PHE A 163 -2.63 -10.56 5.24
CA PHE A 163 -2.29 -9.49 6.15
C PHE A 163 -0.81 -9.07 5.99
N LEU A 164 0.13 -10.01 5.93
CA LEU A 164 1.55 -9.69 5.65
C LEU A 164 1.72 -9.02 4.27
N ALA A 165 1.05 -9.54 3.25
CA ALA A 165 1.08 -8.98 1.90
C ALA A 165 0.54 -7.55 1.86
N GLY A 166 -0.54 -7.25 2.59
CA GLY A 166 -1.09 -5.90 2.72
C GLY A 166 -0.07 -4.89 3.27
N GLY A 167 0.64 -5.26 4.33
CA GLY A 167 1.72 -4.46 4.92
C GLY A 167 2.88 -4.23 3.93
N TYR A 168 3.27 -5.28 3.21
CA TYR A 168 4.30 -5.18 2.16
C TYR A 168 3.87 -4.26 1.00
N ILE A 169 2.65 -4.42 0.50
CA ILE A 169 2.11 -3.64 -0.62
C ILE A 169 2.07 -2.15 -0.27
N ILE A 170 1.57 -1.78 0.92
CA ILE A 170 1.51 -0.36 1.31
C ILE A 170 2.90 0.25 1.45
N TYR A 171 3.88 -0.52 1.96
CA TYR A 171 5.27 -0.08 1.99
C TYR A 171 5.81 0.17 0.58
N TYR A 172 5.66 -0.80 -0.32
CA TYR A 172 6.14 -0.69 -1.69
C TYR A 172 5.50 0.51 -2.42
N TYR A 173 4.18 0.68 -2.28
CA TYR A 173 3.44 1.77 -2.91
C TYR A 173 3.91 3.15 -2.44
N LEU A 174 4.06 3.34 -1.12
CA LEU A 174 4.39 4.65 -0.55
C LEU A 174 5.87 5.00 -0.60
N VAL A 175 6.76 4.00 -0.47
CA VAL A 175 8.19 4.20 -0.22
C VAL A 175 9.04 3.76 -1.41
N SER A 176 8.80 2.59 -2.00
CA SER A 176 9.73 2.00 -3.00
C SER A 176 9.70 2.66 -4.38
N SER A 177 8.65 3.44 -4.70
CA SER A 177 8.49 4.08 -6.02
C SER A 177 9.22 5.41 -6.17
N ALA A 178 9.92 5.87 -5.12
CA ALA A 178 10.60 7.16 -5.13
C ALA A 178 12.07 7.07 -5.53
N ILE A 179 12.59 8.17 -6.06
CA ILE A 179 14.00 8.31 -6.45
C ILE A 179 14.75 9.04 -5.33
N TYR A 180 15.98 8.61 -5.08
CA TYR A 180 16.83 9.14 -4.01
C TYR A 180 18.03 9.87 -4.59
N CYS A 181 18.51 10.85 -3.84
CA CYS A 181 19.81 11.45 -4.07
C CYS A 181 20.90 10.51 -3.57
N ASP A 182 21.89 10.21 -4.42
CA ASP A 182 23.01 9.35 -4.07
C ASP A 182 23.94 10.01 -3.04
N ASN A 183 23.96 11.35 -2.99
CA ASN A 183 24.80 12.12 -2.08
C ASN A 183 24.20 12.23 -0.66
N CYS A 184 22.98 12.77 -0.52
CA CYS A 184 22.38 12.99 0.80
C CYS A 184 21.38 11.90 1.24
N ASN A 185 21.10 10.89 0.40
CA ASN A 185 20.16 9.80 0.67
C ASN A 185 18.71 10.22 0.97
N LYS A 186 18.33 11.46 0.64
CA LYS A 186 16.95 11.96 0.77
C LYS A 186 16.15 11.72 -0.51
N TYR A 187 14.82 11.78 -0.39
CA TYR A 187 13.90 11.69 -1.53
C TYR A 187 14.08 12.90 -2.45
N MET A 188 14.08 12.65 -3.75
CA MET A 188 14.00 13.71 -4.75
C MET A 188 12.56 14.20 -4.93
N LYS A 189 12.40 15.51 -5.08
CA LYS A 189 11.13 16.12 -5.47
C LYS A 189 10.88 15.93 -6.95
N LYS A 190 9.62 15.77 -7.33
CA LYS A 190 9.18 15.60 -8.72
C LYS A 190 8.56 16.91 -9.23
N LYS A 191 9.06 17.44 -10.35
CA LYS A 191 8.47 18.58 -11.09
C LYS A 191 8.25 18.13 -12.53
N LYS A 192 7.00 18.11 -12.99
CA LYS A 192 6.70 17.85 -14.40
C LYS A 192 7.14 19.09 -15.18
N MET A 193 8.05 18.91 -16.12
CA MET A 193 8.64 20.00 -16.89
C MET A 193 7.77 20.29 -18.11
N ILE A 194 7.70 19.33 -19.03
CA ILE A 194 6.99 19.48 -20.30
C ILE A 194 6.44 18.16 -20.80
N ARG A 195 5.52 18.27 -21.75
CA ARG A 195 5.08 17.18 -22.60
C ARG A 195 5.65 17.41 -24.00
N LEU A 196 6.39 16.43 -24.52
CA LEU A 196 6.90 16.43 -25.88
C LEU A 196 5.91 15.72 -26.81
N THR A 197 5.59 16.37 -27.92
CA THR A 197 4.76 15.87 -29.01
C THR A 197 5.48 16.02 -30.36
N GLY A 198 4.96 15.40 -31.42
CA GLY A 198 5.54 15.50 -32.76
C GLY A 198 6.82 14.67 -32.93
N ASN A 199 7.89 15.27 -33.48
CA ASN A 199 9.17 14.60 -33.68
C ASN A 199 9.92 14.36 -32.36
N ILE A 200 9.41 13.41 -31.57
CA ILE A 200 9.87 13.07 -30.22
C ILE A 200 11.35 12.68 -30.23
N GLN A 201 11.79 11.89 -31.21
CA GLN A 201 13.17 11.40 -31.25
C GLN A 201 14.17 12.52 -31.48
N GLU A 202 13.87 13.45 -32.39
CA GLU A 202 14.70 14.64 -32.63
C GLU A 202 14.75 15.52 -31.38
N LYS A 203 13.59 15.85 -30.80
CA LYS A 203 13.52 16.67 -29.57
C LYS A 203 14.28 16.04 -28.40
N LEU A 204 14.21 14.71 -28.24
CA LEU A 204 14.97 13.98 -27.22
C LEU A 204 16.47 14.01 -27.49
N ASN A 205 16.90 13.88 -28.75
CA ASN A 205 18.32 13.96 -29.10
C ASN A 205 18.87 15.36 -28.82
N ILE A 206 18.16 16.42 -29.21
CA ILE A 206 18.54 17.81 -28.92
C ILE A 206 18.61 18.04 -27.40
N LEU A 207 17.64 17.52 -26.63
CA LEU A 207 17.66 17.63 -25.17
C LEU A 207 18.87 16.92 -24.55
N LYS A 208 19.19 15.70 -25.00
CA LYS A 208 20.37 14.96 -24.51
C LYS A 208 21.66 15.72 -24.80
N GLU A 209 21.84 16.17 -26.05
CA GLU A 209 22.99 16.96 -26.48
C GLU A 209 23.10 18.26 -25.67
N SER A 210 21.99 18.95 -25.42
CA SER A 210 21.98 20.19 -24.63
C SER A 210 22.34 19.95 -23.16
N ILE A 211 21.95 18.79 -22.60
CA ILE A 211 22.34 18.40 -21.24
C ILE A 211 23.84 18.08 -21.17
N GLU A 212 24.36 17.33 -22.14
CA GLU A 212 25.80 16.99 -22.22
C GLU A 212 26.67 18.24 -22.40
N ASN A 213 26.23 19.18 -23.23
CA ASN A 213 26.92 20.45 -23.49
C ASN A 213 26.63 21.55 -22.44
N LYS A 214 25.78 21.26 -21.43
CA LYS A 214 25.35 22.23 -20.40
C LYS A 214 24.69 23.51 -20.96
N ASP A 215 24.05 23.42 -22.12
CA ASP A 215 23.34 24.53 -22.77
C ASP A 215 21.93 24.71 -22.18
N ILE A 216 21.86 25.44 -21.06
CA ILE A 216 20.62 25.71 -20.32
C ILE A 216 19.63 26.52 -21.16
N SER A 217 20.11 27.43 -22.00
CA SER A 217 19.26 28.30 -22.82
C SER A 217 18.44 27.47 -23.81
N ARG A 218 19.10 26.52 -24.48
CA ARG A 218 18.45 25.62 -25.43
C ARG A 218 17.47 24.65 -24.76
N ILE A 219 17.77 24.19 -23.54
CA ILE A 219 16.83 23.42 -22.74
C ILE A 219 15.57 24.24 -22.42
N LYS A 220 15.72 25.51 -22.00
CA LYS A 220 14.59 26.41 -21.70
C LYS A 220 13.76 26.71 -22.95
N GLU A 221 14.40 26.92 -24.09
CA GLU A 221 13.73 27.17 -25.37
C GLU A 221 12.88 25.97 -25.83
N LEU A 222 13.41 24.75 -25.72
CA LEU A 222 12.66 23.51 -25.98
C LEU A 222 11.50 23.33 -25.01
N ILE A 223 11.65 23.78 -23.76
CA ILE A 223 10.58 23.75 -22.77
C ILE A 223 9.45 24.72 -23.16
N GLN A 224 9.80 25.93 -23.59
CA GLN A 224 8.82 26.97 -23.92
C GLN A 224 8.12 26.72 -25.27
N SER A 225 8.85 26.29 -26.29
CA SER A 225 8.33 26.03 -27.64
C SER A 225 7.30 24.88 -27.70
N ASN A 226 7.36 23.92 -26.77
CA ASN A 226 6.42 22.80 -26.73
C ASN A 226 5.09 23.09 -26.02
N VAL A 227 4.94 24.23 -25.33
CA VAL A 227 3.69 24.59 -24.65
C VAL A 227 2.55 24.85 -25.65
N THR A 228 2.89 25.18 -26.90
CA THR A 228 1.96 25.60 -27.96
C THR A 228 1.52 24.50 -28.93
N GLU A 229 2.03 23.26 -28.81
CA GLU A 229 1.69 22.18 -29.76
C GLU A 229 0.32 21.52 -29.49
N LYS A 230 -0.36 21.18 -30.60
CA LYS A 230 -1.70 20.55 -30.66
C LYS A 230 -1.73 19.16 -30.02
N LYS A 231 -2.96 18.65 -29.83
CA LYS A 231 -3.27 17.30 -29.32
C LYS A 231 -2.28 16.24 -29.85
N PRO A 232 -1.75 15.36 -28.99
CA PRO A 232 -0.85 14.29 -29.41
C PRO A 232 -1.58 13.33 -30.36
N GLU A 233 -0.98 13.02 -31.51
CA GLU A 233 -1.60 12.19 -32.55
C GLU A 233 -1.51 10.69 -32.25
N GLU A 234 -0.40 10.18 -31.69
CA GLU A 234 -0.24 8.74 -31.39
C GLU A 234 0.63 8.46 -30.15
N MET A 235 1.59 9.34 -29.86
CA MET A 235 2.52 9.21 -28.75
C MET A 235 2.85 10.59 -28.17
N TYR A 236 3.10 10.65 -26.86
CA TYR A 236 3.75 11.79 -26.23
C TYR A 236 4.74 11.33 -25.18
N VAL A 237 5.67 12.21 -24.79
CA VAL A 237 6.63 11.94 -23.73
C VAL A 237 6.48 12.99 -22.63
N ASP A 238 6.16 12.56 -21.42
CA ASP A 238 6.21 13.45 -20.26
C ASP A 238 7.65 13.49 -19.75
N THR A 239 8.17 14.71 -19.60
CA THR A 239 9.50 14.98 -19.06
C THR A 239 9.38 15.40 -17.60
N ILE A 240 9.94 14.60 -16.70
CA ILE A 240 9.82 14.77 -15.25
C ILE A 240 11.22 15.02 -14.66
N LEU A 241 11.39 16.18 -14.04
CA LEU A 241 12.58 16.50 -13.27
C LEU A 241 12.43 15.93 -11.86
N ASN A 242 13.31 15.00 -11.50
CA ASN A 242 13.53 14.58 -10.13
C ASN A 242 14.75 15.32 -9.60
N TYR A 243 14.61 16.12 -8.55
CA TYR A 243 15.72 16.92 -8.02
C TYR A 243 15.82 16.84 -6.50
N CYS A 244 17.05 16.96 -6.00
CA CYS A 244 17.34 17.08 -4.59
C CYS A 244 17.46 18.55 -4.20
N GLU A 245 16.71 19.00 -3.18
CA GLU A 245 16.78 20.39 -2.72
C GLU A 245 18.10 20.73 -2.02
N ASP A 246 18.71 19.77 -1.33
CA ASP A 246 19.94 20.00 -0.57
C ASP A 246 21.17 19.96 -1.49
N CYS A 247 21.27 18.94 -2.35
CA CYS A 247 22.45 18.73 -3.20
C CYS A 247 22.34 19.44 -4.55
N ASN A 248 21.14 19.85 -4.96
CA ASN A 248 20.82 20.29 -6.32
C ASN A 248 21.10 19.24 -7.41
N ASP A 249 21.42 17.98 -7.08
CA ASP A 249 21.51 16.93 -8.10
C ASP A 249 20.13 16.49 -8.58
N GLY A 250 20.06 16.01 -9.83
CA GLY A 250 18.79 15.55 -10.37
C GLY A 250 18.88 14.55 -11.51
N TYR A 251 17.70 14.08 -11.89
CA TYR A 251 17.48 13.19 -13.02
C TYR A 251 16.31 13.72 -13.85
N LEU A 252 16.50 13.85 -15.16
CA LEU A 252 15.41 14.02 -16.11
C LEU A 252 14.93 12.64 -16.52
N ILE A 253 13.65 12.38 -16.30
CA ILE A 253 12.99 11.13 -16.66
C ILE A 253 12.01 11.40 -17.78
N PHE A 254 12.15 10.64 -18.85
CA PHE A 254 11.29 10.69 -20.01
C PHE A 254 10.36 9.46 -19.97
N GLU A 255 9.09 9.70 -19.68
CA GLU A 255 8.05 8.67 -19.63
C GLU A 255 7.23 8.72 -20.91
N PHE A 256 7.25 7.62 -21.67
CA PHE A 256 6.58 7.53 -22.96
C PHE A 256 5.15 7.05 -22.78
N PHE A 257 4.20 7.70 -23.46
CA PHE A 257 2.79 7.36 -23.45
C PHE A 257 2.33 7.10 -24.86
N VAL A 258 1.72 5.94 -25.09
CA VAL A 258 1.24 5.50 -26.40
C VAL A 258 -0.27 5.38 -26.37
N GLU A 259 -0.94 5.80 -27.44
CA GLU A 259 -2.37 5.63 -27.57
C GLU A 259 -2.73 4.15 -27.74
N THR A 260 -3.66 3.68 -26.92
CA THR A 260 -4.23 2.33 -27.05
C THR A 260 -5.34 2.32 -28.09
N ARG A 261 -5.71 1.14 -28.59
CA ARG A 261 -6.87 0.95 -29.50
C ARG A 261 -8.19 1.55 -29.00
N LYS A 262 -8.29 1.86 -27.71
CA LYS A 262 -9.46 2.49 -27.06
C LYS A 262 -9.37 4.03 -26.97
N GLY A 263 -8.39 4.64 -27.64
CA GLY A 263 -8.13 6.09 -27.58
C GLY A 263 -7.60 6.59 -26.24
N LYS A 264 -7.08 5.70 -25.39
CA LYS A 264 -6.51 6.04 -24.08
C LYS A 264 -4.99 5.94 -24.14
N PHE A 265 -4.29 6.97 -23.67
CA PHE A 265 -2.84 6.94 -23.53
C PHE A 265 -2.44 6.14 -22.28
N VAL A 266 -1.54 5.18 -22.46
CA VAL A 266 -1.00 4.36 -21.37
C VAL A 266 0.53 4.48 -21.38
N GLN A 267 1.13 4.55 -20.19
CA GLN A 267 2.58 4.61 -20.04
C GLN A 267 3.22 3.31 -20.55
N ASP A 268 4.18 3.43 -21.48
CA ASP A 268 5.04 2.33 -21.89
C ASP A 268 6.20 2.18 -20.90
N GLY A 269 6.00 1.36 -19.87
CA GLY A 269 7.00 1.12 -18.83
C GLY A 269 8.34 0.55 -19.34
N LYS A 270 8.40 0.02 -20.56
CA LYS A 270 9.66 -0.45 -21.17
C LYS A 270 10.52 0.69 -21.72
N ARG A 271 9.90 1.82 -22.03
CA ARG A 271 10.56 3.00 -22.61
C ARG A 271 10.62 4.10 -21.56
N THR A 272 11.49 3.95 -20.56
CA THR A 272 11.81 5.04 -19.65
C THR A 272 13.28 5.40 -19.83
N ILE A 273 13.56 6.64 -20.21
CA ILE A 273 14.94 7.13 -20.33
C ILE A 273 15.22 7.99 -19.09
N LYS A 274 16.31 7.68 -18.39
CA LYS A 274 16.77 8.44 -17.22
C LYS A 274 18.12 9.08 -17.54
N VAL A 275 18.17 10.40 -17.53
CA VAL A 275 19.40 11.18 -17.77
C VAL A 275 19.77 11.91 -16.48
N ARG A 276 21.01 11.73 -16.00
CA ARG A 276 21.52 12.47 -14.85
C ARG A 276 21.81 13.91 -15.27
N ILE A 277 21.53 14.85 -14.39
CA ILE A 277 21.75 16.27 -14.64
C ILE A 277 22.60 16.85 -13.52
N ASP A 278 23.50 17.75 -13.90
CA ASP A 278 24.37 18.47 -12.98
C ASP A 278 23.60 19.51 -12.15
N ASN A 279 24.21 19.85 -11.01
CA ASN A 279 23.69 20.78 -10.03
C ASN A 279 23.34 22.18 -10.58
N GLU A 280 24.13 22.68 -11.53
CA GLU A 280 23.92 23.99 -12.16
C GLU A 280 22.65 24.02 -13.00
N ILE A 281 22.38 22.96 -13.77
CA ILE A 281 21.20 22.86 -14.61
C ILE A 281 19.95 22.74 -13.74
N VAL A 282 20.00 21.93 -12.68
CA VAL A 282 18.87 21.78 -11.74
C VAL A 282 18.50 23.12 -11.09
N LYS A 283 19.49 23.88 -10.60
CA LYS A 283 19.24 25.21 -10.02
C LYS A 283 18.50 26.13 -11.00
N ASN A 284 18.91 26.12 -12.26
CA ASN A 284 18.33 26.95 -13.31
C ASN A 284 16.93 26.50 -13.79
N LEU A 285 16.56 25.24 -13.56
CA LEU A 285 15.25 24.68 -13.95
C LEU A 285 14.22 24.68 -12.80
N VAL A 286 14.70 24.73 -11.55
CA VAL A 286 13.84 24.74 -10.36
C VAL A 286 13.35 26.16 -10.07
N GLN A 287 14.22 27.17 -10.19
CA GLN A 287 13.89 28.60 -10.13
C GLN A 287 12.88 29.01 -11.21
#